data_AF-A0AAF0FNL3-F1
#
_entry.id   AF-A0AAF0FNL3-F1
#
_cell.length_a   1.000
_cell.length_b   1.000
_cell.length_c   1.000
_cell.angle_alpha   90.00
_cell.angle_beta   90.00
_cell.angle_gamma   90.00
#
_symmetry.space_group_name_H-M   'P 1'
#
loop_
_entity.id
_entity.type
_entity.pdbx_description
1 polymer ?
#
loop_
_entity_poly.entity_id
_entity_poly.type
_entity_poly.pdbx_seq_one_letter_code
_entity_poly.pdbx_strand_id
1 'polypeptide(L)'
;MSKNFWNKIIFAKLSIIIIILFIFPVSAGDDLELWGYVNPEGNLAPGDEVFCYYTVDYNFESDKESLIFYTDLTDPRWQLTIAIDGAEQDKAKSMGRYERVSGFELYYPGSYQTYVRVKLNGTVPNVGATGNYTIFDVTHYDAVGQEASYSSVERVFINPSDLLSVQSSMEIKISNLRSKIDSLYSQGVDTSLAEVKYSAAYDAVYSAKKSVPSKQSSLLSDADLYITEAESYLDVSWAESSINGAKDKISSVDSTVSYFENSAGLSGDSRVWVIKSYNDNAKTLLVLAEDKFQNKDYSSTRDYALQAENKAVEAYNYAVNLNNELNLNAPLNSEIQKTNTPVSTDKTSSPTQNTQSPANLLDDVIKDNNTESKKYDDIDALLHSEVNIESFLAIAGKFYDLLINAFNFIKDLSALASDN
;
A
#
# COMPACT_ATOMS: atom_id res chain seq x y z
N MET A 1 -17.15 17.35 9.73
CA MET A 1 -15.77 16.88 9.47
C MET A 1 -15.80 15.35 9.42
N SER A 2 -15.67 14.74 8.24
CA SER A 2 -15.97 13.30 8.06
C SER A 2 -14.81 12.40 8.52
N LYS A 3 -15.14 11.20 9.03
CA LYS A 3 -14.19 10.14 9.44
C LYS A 3 -13.10 9.85 8.39
N ASN A 4 -13.38 10.13 7.12
CA ASN A 4 -12.45 9.95 6.01
C ASN A 4 -11.23 10.90 6.07
N PHE A 5 -11.33 12.05 6.75
CA PHE A 5 -10.21 12.98 6.91
C PHE A 5 -9.20 12.47 7.96
N TRP A 6 -9.68 11.85 9.04
CA TRP A 6 -8.82 11.26 10.08
C TRP A 6 -8.12 9.99 9.60
N ASN A 7 -8.80 9.13 8.83
CA ASN A 7 -8.15 7.95 8.25
C ASN A 7 -7.05 8.36 7.25
N LYS A 8 -7.26 9.40 6.44
CA LYS A 8 -6.21 9.90 5.52
C LYS A 8 -4.98 10.45 6.25
N ILE A 9 -5.15 11.08 7.42
CA ILE A 9 -4.03 11.57 8.24
C ILE A 9 -3.27 10.41 8.91
N ILE A 10 -3.97 9.35 9.32
CA ILE A 10 -3.33 8.15 9.90
C ILE A 10 -2.59 7.34 8.83
N PHE A 11 -3.18 7.15 7.63
CA PHE A 11 -2.51 6.48 6.51
C PHE A 11 -1.34 7.30 5.94
N ALA A 12 -1.41 8.64 5.95
CA ALA A 12 -0.31 9.50 5.54
C ALA A 12 0.86 9.46 6.55
N LYS A 13 0.60 9.36 7.86
CA LYS A 13 1.66 9.20 8.87
C LYS A 13 2.25 7.78 8.92
N LEU A 14 1.47 6.75 8.61
CA LEU A 14 1.96 5.37 8.52
C LEU A 14 2.79 5.13 7.24
N SER A 15 2.46 5.79 6.13
CA SER A 15 3.24 5.71 4.88
C SER A 15 4.59 6.42 4.99
N ILE A 16 4.71 7.46 5.81
CA ILE A 16 5.99 8.16 6.03
C ILE A 16 6.99 7.30 6.82
N ILE A 17 6.52 6.41 7.70
CA ILE A 17 7.41 5.49 8.44
C ILE A 17 7.86 4.30 7.56
N ILE A 18 7.06 3.90 6.56
CA ILE A 18 7.41 2.82 5.61
C ILE A 18 8.28 3.35 4.44
N ILE A 19 8.19 4.64 4.09
CA ILE A 19 9.05 5.26 3.06
C ILE A 19 10.44 5.68 3.60
N ILE A 20 10.62 5.78 4.92
CA ILE A 20 11.94 5.97 5.54
C ILE A 20 12.82 4.71 5.46
N LEU A 21 12.28 3.57 4.99
CA LEU A 21 13.01 2.31 4.83
C LEU A 21 13.79 2.17 3.51
N PHE A 22 13.77 3.16 2.62
CA PHE A 22 14.46 3.09 1.30
C PHE A 22 15.03 4.42 0.79
N ILE A 23 15.49 5.31 1.67
CA ILE A 23 16.27 6.49 1.26
C ILE A 23 17.72 6.24 1.63
N PHE A 24 18.48 5.66 0.69
CA PHE A 24 19.93 5.79 0.73
C PHE A 24 20.27 7.28 0.49
N PRO A 25 20.98 7.98 1.40
CA PRO A 25 21.68 9.17 0.99
C PRO A 25 22.77 8.73 -0.01
N VAL A 26 22.50 8.87 -1.31
CA VAL A 26 23.57 8.94 -2.31
C VAL A 26 24.25 10.29 -2.09
N SER A 27 25.27 10.29 -1.24
CA SER A 27 26.28 11.34 -1.24
C SER A 27 27.37 10.88 -2.20
N ALA A 28 27.66 11.72 -3.19
CA ALA A 28 28.67 11.48 -4.20
C ALA A 28 30.04 11.91 -3.65
N GLY A 29 30.76 10.98 -3.02
CA GLY A 29 32.22 10.98 -2.89
C GLY A 29 32.80 9.90 -3.80
N ASP A 30 34.09 9.99 -4.15
CA ASP A 30 34.79 8.78 -4.63
C ASP A 30 34.84 7.81 -3.44
N ASP A 31 33.96 6.81 -3.43
CA ASP A 31 33.82 5.89 -2.31
C ASP A 31 35.12 5.09 -2.10
N LEU A 32 35.53 4.91 -0.84
CA LEU A 32 36.59 3.95 -0.49
C LEU A 32 36.15 2.54 -0.87
N GLU A 33 37.04 1.74 -1.46
CA GLU A 33 36.70 0.35 -1.76
C GLU A 33 36.68 -0.47 -0.45
N LEU A 34 35.49 -1.00 -0.15
CA LEU A 34 35.19 -1.70 1.10
C LEU A 34 34.54 -3.06 0.82
N TRP A 35 35.10 -4.15 1.34
CA TRP A 35 34.45 -5.46 1.30
C TRP A 35 34.57 -6.23 2.62
N GLY A 36 33.52 -6.93 3.00
CA GLY A 36 33.44 -7.61 4.29
C GLY A 36 32.04 -8.02 4.68
N TYR A 37 31.83 -8.22 5.98
CA TYR A 37 30.54 -8.62 6.54
C TYR A 37 30.35 -8.15 8.00
N VAL A 38 29.08 -8.16 8.42
CA VAL A 38 28.64 -7.92 9.80
C VAL A 38 27.85 -9.14 10.28
N ASN A 39 28.07 -9.55 11.52
CA ASN A 39 27.34 -10.61 12.20
C ASN A 39 26.85 -10.10 13.57
N PRO A 40 25.59 -10.36 13.97
CA PRO A 40 24.55 -11.06 13.20
C PRO A 40 23.99 -10.22 12.06
N GLU A 41 23.35 -10.89 11.11
CA GLU A 41 22.61 -10.22 10.02
C GLU A 41 21.24 -9.73 10.50
N GLY A 42 20.70 -8.71 9.82
CA GLY A 42 19.37 -8.18 10.09
C GLY A 42 19.36 -6.98 11.06
N ASN A 43 18.18 -6.72 11.64
CA ASN A 43 17.98 -5.64 12.59
C ASN A 43 18.53 -6.06 13.96
N LEU A 44 19.10 -5.10 14.68
CA LEU A 44 19.79 -5.35 15.94
C LEU A 44 19.04 -4.70 17.11
N ALA A 45 19.03 -5.38 18.26
CA ALA A 45 18.44 -4.87 19.48
C ALA A 45 19.51 -4.46 20.51
N PRO A 46 19.17 -3.60 21.47
CA PRO A 46 20.09 -3.24 22.55
C PRO A 46 20.60 -4.48 23.29
N GLY A 47 21.92 -4.57 23.44
CA GLY A 47 22.58 -5.72 24.04
C GLY A 47 23.03 -6.82 23.07
N ASP A 48 22.63 -6.78 21.80
CA ASP A 48 23.16 -7.71 20.79
C ASP A 48 24.66 -7.46 20.58
N GLU A 49 25.44 -8.54 20.59
CA GLU A 49 26.86 -8.52 20.26
C GLU A 49 27.04 -8.49 18.73
N VAL A 50 27.86 -7.56 18.25
CA VAL A 50 28.12 -7.33 16.84
C VAL A 50 29.60 -7.55 16.56
N PHE A 51 29.89 -8.40 15.58
CA PHE A 51 31.21 -8.61 15.00
C PHE A 51 31.21 -8.10 13.55
N CYS A 52 32.16 -7.24 13.22
CA CYS A 52 32.40 -6.78 11.86
C CYS A 52 33.79 -7.20 11.40
N TYR A 53 33.88 -7.59 10.13
CA TYR A 53 35.14 -7.82 9.46
C TYR A 53 35.12 -7.17 8.09
N TYR A 54 36.00 -6.19 7.90
CA TYR A 54 36.10 -5.43 6.66
C TYR A 54 37.53 -5.32 6.19
N THR A 55 37.71 -5.23 4.88
CA THR A 55 38.96 -4.81 4.25
C THR A 55 38.71 -3.49 3.55
N VAL A 56 39.58 -2.52 3.83
CA VAL A 56 39.57 -1.19 3.23
C VAL A 56 40.76 -1.09 2.31
N ASP A 57 40.51 -0.98 1.00
CA ASP A 57 41.54 -0.57 0.05
C ASP A 57 41.71 0.95 0.13
N TYR A 58 42.95 1.39 0.04
CA TYR A 58 43.28 2.80 0.12
C TYR A 58 44.51 3.09 -0.73
N ASN A 59 44.57 4.32 -1.25
CA ASN A 59 45.71 4.81 -2.00
C ASN A 59 46.09 6.20 -1.47
N PHE A 60 47.16 6.26 -0.69
CA PHE A 60 47.63 7.50 -0.07
C PHE A 60 48.66 8.20 -0.93
N GLU A 61 48.55 9.51 -1.07
CA GLU A 61 49.50 10.35 -1.83
C GLU A 61 50.69 10.81 -0.96
N SER A 62 50.53 10.76 0.36
CA SER A 62 51.51 11.25 1.33
C SER A 62 51.40 10.58 2.71
N ASP A 63 52.45 10.72 3.52
CA ASP A 63 52.49 10.26 4.91
C ASP A 63 51.69 11.15 5.89
N LYS A 64 51.09 12.24 5.41
CA LYS A 64 50.30 13.19 6.20
C LYS A 64 48.80 12.89 6.22
N GLU A 65 48.37 11.96 5.37
CA GLU A 65 46.99 11.49 5.28
C GLU A 65 46.61 10.64 6.50
N SER A 66 45.33 10.29 6.64
CA SER A 66 44.91 9.32 7.66
C SER A 66 43.57 8.66 7.36
N LEU A 67 43.40 7.44 7.86
CA LEU A 67 42.09 6.81 7.99
C LEU A 67 41.56 7.03 9.42
N ILE A 68 40.30 7.42 9.52
CA ILE A 68 39.55 7.45 10.78
C ILE A 68 38.38 6.48 10.66
N PHE A 69 38.28 5.57 11.61
CA PHE A 69 37.20 4.61 11.72
C PHE A 69 36.23 5.05 12.81
N TYR A 70 34.94 4.81 12.61
CA TYR A 70 33.88 5.18 13.55
C TYR A 70 32.82 4.08 13.70
N THR A 71 32.19 4.04 14.88
CA THR A 71 31.04 3.17 15.17
C THR A 71 30.10 3.76 16.22
N ASP A 72 28.80 3.51 16.05
CA ASP A 72 27.76 3.81 17.05
C ASP A 72 27.68 2.77 18.17
N LEU A 73 28.36 1.63 18.03
CA LEU A 73 28.37 0.57 19.03
C LEU A 73 28.93 1.05 20.39
N THR A 74 28.44 0.43 21.45
CA THR A 74 28.99 0.54 22.80
C THR A 74 30.06 -0.52 23.05
N ASP A 75 30.99 -0.19 23.94
CA ASP A 75 32.19 -0.99 24.24
C ASP A 75 32.96 -1.51 23.01
N PRO A 76 33.17 -0.67 21.97
CA PRO A 76 33.82 -1.11 20.75
C PRO A 76 35.28 -1.47 21.00
N ARG A 77 35.72 -2.56 20.36
CA ARG A 77 37.07 -3.10 20.38
C ARG A 77 37.55 -3.28 18.96
N TRP A 78 38.58 -2.53 18.60
CA TRP A 78 39.17 -2.57 17.28
C TRP A 78 40.42 -3.45 17.26
N GLN A 79 40.58 -4.22 16.19
CA GLN A 79 41.82 -4.89 15.84
C GLN A 79 42.07 -4.68 14.36
N LEU A 80 43.10 -3.91 14.05
CA LEU A 80 43.49 -3.56 12.69
C LEU A 80 44.74 -4.33 12.29
N THR A 81 44.77 -4.79 11.05
CA THR A 81 45.92 -5.45 10.43
C THR A 81 46.24 -4.70 9.15
N ILE A 82 47.42 -4.09 9.08
CA ILE A 82 47.90 -3.42 7.87
C ILE A 82 48.57 -4.49 7.02
N ALA A 83 48.21 -4.57 5.74
CA ALA A 83 48.83 -5.48 4.79
C ALA A 83 49.51 -4.70 3.66
N ILE A 84 50.76 -5.02 3.37
CA ILE A 84 51.58 -4.41 2.32
C ILE A 84 52.21 -5.54 1.51
N ASP A 85 51.87 -5.66 0.23
CA ASP A 85 52.29 -6.77 -0.65
C ASP A 85 52.11 -8.17 0.00
N GLY A 86 51.03 -8.33 0.78
CA GLY A 86 50.71 -9.57 1.49
C GLY A 86 51.49 -9.82 2.78
N ALA A 87 52.42 -8.95 3.18
CA ALA A 87 53.00 -8.96 4.52
C ALA A 87 52.05 -8.25 5.49
N GLU A 88 51.69 -8.90 6.58
CA GLU A 88 50.69 -8.43 7.54
C GLU A 88 51.32 -7.97 8.86
N GLN A 89 50.89 -6.82 9.35
CA GLN A 89 51.26 -6.26 10.63
C GLN A 89 50.03 -5.93 11.45
N ASP A 90 49.85 -6.65 12.56
CA ASP A 90 48.80 -6.36 13.53
C ASP A 90 49.13 -5.10 14.33
N LYS A 91 48.17 -4.17 14.39
CA LYS A 91 48.20 -3.06 15.34
C LYS A 91 47.79 -3.55 16.72
N ALA A 92 48.21 -2.80 17.74
CA ALA A 92 47.71 -3.01 19.09
C ALA A 92 46.19 -2.85 19.12
N LYS A 93 45.50 -3.73 19.86
CA LYS A 93 44.05 -3.63 20.05
C LYS A 93 43.72 -2.32 20.75
N SER A 94 42.69 -1.64 20.27
CA SER A 94 42.23 -0.39 20.85
C SER A 94 40.75 -0.47 21.25
N MET A 95 40.33 0.49 22.06
CA MET A 95 38.95 0.63 22.54
C MET A 95 38.50 2.07 22.35
N GLY A 96 37.19 2.24 22.12
CA GLY A 96 36.59 3.56 21.91
C GLY A 96 35.90 3.67 20.56
N ARG A 97 34.98 4.64 20.43
CA ARG A 97 34.15 4.78 19.21
C ARG A 97 34.93 5.16 17.96
N TYR A 98 36.12 5.71 18.13
CA TYR A 98 37.00 6.12 17.04
C TYR A 98 38.31 5.34 17.11
N GLU A 99 38.81 4.94 15.94
CA GLU A 99 40.17 4.46 15.77
C GLU A 99 40.83 5.26 14.64
N ARG A 100 42.11 5.59 14.78
CA ARG A 100 42.84 6.37 13.77
C ARG A 100 44.12 5.65 13.37
N VAL A 101 44.36 5.61 12.06
CA VAL A 101 45.63 5.14 11.50
C VAL A 101 46.22 6.24 10.62
N SER A 102 47.45 6.64 10.92
CA SER A 102 48.12 7.73 10.21
C SER A 102 48.80 7.25 8.94
N GLY A 103 48.94 8.16 7.96
CA GLY A 103 49.69 7.97 6.74
C GLY A 103 51.14 7.56 6.98
N PHE A 104 51.78 7.96 8.07
CA PHE A 104 53.11 7.45 8.44
C PHE A 104 53.20 5.91 8.47
N GLU A 105 52.12 5.23 8.85
CA GLU A 105 52.08 3.76 8.93
C GLU A 105 51.53 3.12 7.65
N LEU A 106 50.79 3.88 6.85
CA LEU A 106 50.00 3.40 5.71
C LEU A 106 50.59 3.79 4.35
N TYR A 107 51.39 4.85 4.29
CA TYR A 107 51.96 5.37 3.05
C TYR A 107 53.16 4.53 2.61
N TYR A 108 53.01 3.91 1.46
CA TYR A 108 54.07 3.21 0.75
C TYR A 108 54.12 3.70 -0.70
N PRO A 109 55.29 3.69 -1.37
CA PRO A 109 55.40 4.07 -2.77
C PRO A 109 54.40 3.27 -3.64
N GLY A 110 53.84 3.88 -4.68
CA GLY A 110 52.72 3.31 -5.48
C GLY A 110 52.98 2.02 -6.27
N SER A 111 54.05 1.28 -5.98
CA SER A 111 54.30 -0.08 -6.46
C SER A 111 53.77 -1.18 -5.52
N TYR A 112 53.38 -0.83 -4.29
CA TYR A 112 52.89 -1.77 -3.28
C TYR A 112 51.36 -1.84 -3.30
N GLN A 113 50.81 -3.05 -3.16
CA GLN A 113 49.39 -3.24 -2.85
C GLN A 113 49.19 -3.08 -1.34
N THR A 114 48.34 -2.13 -0.95
CA THR A 114 48.10 -1.78 0.45
C THR A 114 46.63 -1.84 0.82
N TYR A 115 46.30 -2.50 1.92
CA TYR A 115 44.95 -2.50 2.46
C TYR A 115 44.96 -2.66 3.99
N VAL A 116 43.90 -2.19 4.64
CA VAL A 116 43.70 -2.39 6.08
C VAL A 116 42.56 -3.38 6.30
N ARG A 117 42.83 -4.45 7.04
CA ARG A 117 41.77 -5.32 7.56
C ARG A 117 41.37 -4.86 8.95
N VAL A 118 40.08 -4.75 9.16
CA VAL A 118 39.49 -4.28 10.41
C VAL A 118 38.59 -5.36 10.98
N LYS A 119 38.86 -5.73 12.23
CA LYS A 119 37.94 -6.49 13.08
C LYS A 119 37.39 -5.53 14.14
N LEU A 120 36.07 -5.41 14.19
CA LEU A 120 35.37 -4.62 15.20
C LEU A 120 34.43 -5.54 15.97
N ASN A 121 34.53 -5.50 17.30
CA ASN A 121 33.54 -6.09 18.20
C ASN A 121 32.89 -4.98 19.01
N GLY A 122 31.57 -5.03 19.20
CA GLY A 122 30.88 -4.11 20.10
C GLY A 122 29.48 -4.62 20.43
N THR A 123 28.76 -3.84 21.22
CA THR A 123 27.39 -4.15 21.62
C THR A 123 26.46 -3.03 21.19
N VAL A 124 25.27 -3.37 20.72
CA VAL A 124 24.27 -2.39 20.28
C VAL A 124 23.78 -1.58 21.49
N PRO A 125 23.84 -0.23 21.44
CA PRO A 125 23.39 0.62 22.54
C PRO A 125 21.86 0.64 22.67
N ASN A 126 21.39 1.15 23.81
CA ASN A 126 20.01 1.61 23.92
C ASN A 126 19.82 2.87 23.06
N VAL A 127 18.86 2.83 22.13
CA VAL A 127 18.52 3.93 21.23
C VAL A 127 17.17 4.54 21.60
N GLY A 128 17.05 5.86 21.40
CA GLY A 128 15.81 6.60 21.71
C GLY A 128 14.67 6.36 20.70
N ALA A 129 15.01 5.88 19.50
CA ALA A 129 14.06 5.52 18.45
C ALA A 129 14.69 4.44 17.55
N THR A 130 13.84 3.62 16.92
CA THR A 130 14.26 2.68 15.90
C THR A 130 14.71 3.45 14.66
N GLY A 131 15.88 3.12 14.10
CA GLY A 131 16.43 3.83 12.95
C GLY A 131 17.75 3.27 12.47
N ASN A 132 18.32 3.86 11.42
CA ASN A 132 19.64 3.51 10.92
C ASN A 132 20.73 4.13 11.81
N TYR A 133 21.72 3.31 12.15
CA TYR A 133 22.89 3.68 12.93
C TYR A 133 24.14 3.12 12.28
N THR A 134 25.27 3.80 12.47
CA THR A 134 26.54 3.46 11.84
C THR A 134 27.19 2.30 12.59
N ILE A 135 27.29 1.13 11.96
CA ILE A 135 28.03 0.01 12.53
C ILE A 135 29.53 0.17 12.27
N PHE A 136 29.88 0.57 11.06
CA PHE A 136 31.25 0.74 10.64
C PHE A 136 31.29 1.88 9.64
N ASP A 137 32.09 2.89 9.92
CA ASP A 137 32.40 3.97 8.99
C ASP A 137 33.92 4.12 8.92
N VAL A 138 34.40 4.42 7.72
CA VAL A 138 35.80 4.76 7.47
C VAL A 138 35.85 6.02 6.62
N THR A 139 36.62 6.99 7.09
CA THR A 139 36.86 8.25 6.40
C THR A 139 38.36 8.41 6.13
N HIS A 140 38.71 8.70 4.89
CA HIS A 140 40.04 9.11 4.48
C HIS A 140 40.14 10.64 4.53
N TYR A 141 41.14 11.13 5.26
CA TYR A 141 41.51 12.53 5.30
C TYR A 141 42.82 12.78 4.55
N ASP A 142 42.80 13.77 3.67
CA ASP A 142 43.94 14.22 2.88
C ASP A 142 45.06 14.84 3.74
N ALA A 143 46.17 15.22 3.11
CA ALA A 143 47.32 15.84 3.78
C ALA A 143 47.02 17.19 4.46
N VAL A 144 45.90 17.84 4.12
CA VAL A 144 45.45 19.10 4.72
C VAL A 144 44.33 18.88 5.74
N GLY A 145 43.93 17.63 5.99
CA GLY A 145 42.92 17.23 6.95
C GLY A 145 41.48 17.42 6.46
N GLN A 146 41.27 17.51 5.14
CA GLN A 146 39.94 17.48 4.54
C GLN A 146 39.54 16.06 4.19
N GLU A 147 38.24 15.76 4.26
CA GLU A 147 37.70 14.48 3.84
C GLU A 147 37.87 14.31 2.33
N ALA A 148 38.61 13.27 1.94
CA ALA A 148 38.89 12.94 0.55
C ALA A 148 37.93 11.86 0.03
N SER A 149 37.69 10.84 0.85
CA SER A 149 36.78 9.73 0.54
C SER A 149 36.25 9.10 1.82
N TYR A 150 35.11 8.43 1.75
CA TYR A 150 34.53 7.75 2.90
C TYR A 150 33.75 6.51 2.48
N SER A 151 33.39 5.67 3.44
CA SER A 151 32.46 4.57 3.26
C SER A 151 31.81 4.21 4.58
N SER A 152 30.49 4.07 4.59
CA SER A 152 29.71 3.78 5.78
C SER A 152 28.83 2.55 5.59
N VAL A 153 28.72 1.76 6.64
CA VAL A 153 27.84 0.61 6.78
C VAL A 153 26.88 0.88 7.92
N GLU A 154 25.63 1.08 7.57
CA GLU A 154 24.54 1.30 8.51
C GLU A 154 23.73 0.02 8.76
N ARG A 155 23.12 -0.08 9.95
CA ARG A 155 22.07 -1.05 10.26
C ARG A 155 20.98 -0.42 11.09
N VAL A 156 19.81 -1.05 11.05
CA VAL A 156 18.69 -0.67 11.91
C VAL A 156 18.95 -1.13 13.34
N PHE A 157 19.04 -0.20 14.29
CA PHE A 157 18.93 -0.50 15.71
C PHE A 157 17.49 -0.32 16.15
N ILE A 158 16.98 -1.28 16.90
CA ILE A 158 15.60 -1.34 17.36
C ILE A 158 15.49 -0.64 18.71
N ASN A 159 14.55 0.30 18.83
CA ASN A 159 14.05 0.69 20.15
C ASN A 159 12.90 -0.27 20.54
N PRO A 160 13.04 -1.07 21.62
CA PRO A 160 11.98 -2.00 22.04
C PRO A 160 10.63 -1.32 22.31
N SER A 161 10.62 -0.04 22.65
CA SER A 161 9.37 0.71 22.88
C SER A 161 8.55 0.91 21.61
N ASP A 162 9.22 1.06 20.46
CA ASP A 162 8.55 1.25 19.17
C ASP A 162 7.87 -0.03 18.71
N LEU A 163 8.44 -1.20 19.06
CA LEU A 163 7.88 -2.50 18.72
C LEU A 163 6.49 -2.72 19.33
N LEU A 164 6.20 -2.13 20.50
CA LEU A 164 4.87 -2.23 21.11
C LEU A 164 3.80 -1.58 20.22
N SER A 165 4.13 -0.43 19.64
CA SER A 165 3.22 0.30 18.75
C SER A 165 3.05 -0.43 17.42
N VAL A 166 4.12 -0.98 16.86
CA VAL A 166 4.07 -1.83 15.66
C VAL A 166 3.23 -3.08 15.92
N GLN A 167 3.41 -3.74 17.06
CA GLN A 167 2.65 -4.93 17.43
C GLN A 167 1.15 -4.64 17.56
N SER A 168 0.77 -3.56 18.26
CA SER A 168 -0.64 -3.15 18.34
C SER A 168 -1.22 -2.80 16.97
N SER A 169 -0.44 -2.19 16.08
CA SER A 169 -0.86 -1.96 14.69
C SER A 169 -1.11 -3.27 13.95
N MET A 170 -0.23 -4.27 14.08
CA MET A 170 -0.43 -5.58 13.46
C MET A 170 -1.66 -6.30 13.99
N GLU A 171 -1.93 -6.24 15.28
CA GLU A 171 -3.14 -6.82 15.87
C GLU A 171 -4.42 -6.21 15.26
N ILE A 172 -4.43 -4.89 15.02
CA ILE A 172 -5.53 -4.20 14.33
C ILE A 172 -5.63 -4.67 12.86
N LYS A 173 -4.51 -4.75 12.14
CA LYS A 173 -4.50 -5.21 10.74
C LYS A 173 -5.06 -6.63 10.62
N ILE A 174 -4.66 -7.54 11.51
CA ILE A 174 -5.18 -8.92 11.55
C ILE A 174 -6.68 -8.93 11.82
N SER A 175 -7.17 -8.13 12.76
CA SER A 175 -8.61 -8.02 13.03
C SER A 175 -9.41 -7.52 11.82
N ASN A 176 -8.87 -6.51 11.12
CA ASN A 176 -9.47 -5.99 9.89
C ASN A 176 -9.45 -7.04 8.76
N LEU A 177 -8.33 -7.75 8.60
CA LEU A 177 -8.19 -8.82 7.61
C LEU A 177 -9.21 -9.93 7.85
N ARG A 178 -9.37 -10.38 9.11
CA ARG A 178 -10.42 -11.36 9.48
C ARG A 178 -11.80 -10.88 9.05
N SER A 179 -12.14 -9.64 9.39
CA SER A 179 -13.44 -9.04 9.03
C SER A 179 -13.64 -8.97 7.51
N LYS A 180 -12.59 -8.65 6.74
CA LYS A 180 -12.63 -8.63 5.26
C LYS A 180 -12.84 -10.04 4.71
N ILE A 181 -12.13 -11.04 5.23
CA ILE A 181 -12.29 -12.44 4.82
C ILE A 181 -13.72 -12.92 5.09
N ASP A 182 -14.25 -12.71 6.30
CA ASP A 182 -15.61 -13.14 6.66
C ASP A 182 -16.67 -12.48 5.78
N SER A 183 -16.52 -11.19 5.50
CA SER A 183 -17.44 -10.46 4.63
C SER A 183 -17.44 -11.01 3.20
N LEU A 184 -16.27 -11.29 2.62
CA LEU A 184 -16.16 -11.83 1.27
C LEU A 184 -16.64 -13.28 1.19
N TYR A 185 -16.31 -14.10 2.19
CA TYR A 185 -16.80 -15.47 2.29
C TYR A 185 -18.33 -15.53 2.31
N SER A 186 -18.98 -14.62 3.05
CA SER A 186 -20.45 -14.52 3.09
C SER A 186 -21.09 -14.13 1.75
N GLN A 187 -20.31 -13.53 0.85
CA GLN A 187 -20.70 -13.17 -0.51
C GLN A 187 -20.38 -14.28 -1.52
N GLY A 188 -19.89 -15.45 -1.07
CA GLY A 188 -19.55 -16.58 -1.93
C GLY A 188 -18.19 -16.47 -2.63
N VAL A 189 -17.35 -15.50 -2.25
CA VAL A 189 -15.98 -15.38 -2.76
C VAL A 189 -15.09 -16.46 -2.14
N ASP A 190 -14.23 -17.10 -2.94
CA ASP A 190 -13.25 -18.07 -2.42
C ASP A 190 -12.13 -17.36 -1.65
N THR A 191 -12.11 -17.57 -0.33
CA THR A 191 -11.14 -16.98 0.58
C THR A 191 -10.03 -17.94 1.02
N SER A 192 -9.99 -19.16 0.48
CA SER A 192 -9.15 -20.25 0.99
C SER A 192 -7.66 -19.89 1.05
N LEU A 193 -7.12 -19.21 0.03
CA LEU A 193 -5.71 -18.78 0.01
C LEU A 193 -5.42 -17.67 1.02
N ALA A 194 -6.35 -16.73 1.18
CA ALA A 194 -6.24 -15.66 2.16
C ALA A 194 -6.29 -16.19 3.59
N GLU A 195 -7.09 -17.23 3.85
CA GLU A 195 -7.15 -17.90 5.17
C GLU A 195 -5.81 -18.52 5.58
N VAL A 196 -5.12 -19.16 4.64
CA VAL A 196 -3.78 -19.74 4.90
C VAL A 196 -2.81 -18.65 5.33
N LYS A 197 -2.81 -17.50 4.63
CA LYS A 197 -1.93 -16.37 4.93
C LYS A 197 -2.34 -15.63 6.21
N TYR A 198 -3.62 -15.50 6.47
CA TYR A 198 -4.15 -14.99 7.73
C TYR A 198 -3.63 -15.82 8.93
N SER A 199 -3.67 -17.15 8.84
CA SER A 199 -3.15 -18.03 9.89
C SER A 199 -1.65 -17.80 10.12
N ALA A 200 -0.86 -17.73 9.04
CA ALA A 200 0.58 -17.46 9.13
C ALA A 200 0.88 -16.10 9.77
N ALA A 201 0.12 -15.05 9.41
CA ALA A 201 0.22 -13.73 10.02
C ALA A 201 -0.13 -13.76 11.52
N TYR A 202 -1.19 -14.46 11.89
CA TYR A 202 -1.61 -14.62 13.28
C TYR A 202 -0.52 -15.31 14.11
N ASP A 203 0.02 -16.41 13.62
CA ASP A 203 1.08 -17.16 14.30
C ASP A 203 2.35 -16.32 14.45
N ALA A 204 2.73 -15.56 13.43
CA ALA A 204 3.88 -14.66 13.47
C ALA A 204 3.71 -13.58 14.54
N VAL A 205 2.55 -12.90 14.60
CA VAL A 205 2.26 -11.89 15.64
C VAL A 205 2.23 -12.52 17.03
N TYR A 206 1.64 -13.71 17.17
CA TYR A 206 1.58 -14.43 18.44
C TYR A 206 2.98 -14.81 18.95
N SER A 207 3.85 -15.32 18.08
CA SER A 207 5.24 -15.64 18.41
C SER A 207 6.09 -14.39 18.68
N ALA A 208 5.80 -13.27 18.01
CA ALA A 208 6.50 -12.01 18.23
C ALA A 208 6.40 -11.55 19.70
N LYS A 209 5.22 -11.71 20.33
CA LYS A 209 4.97 -11.29 21.73
C LYS A 209 5.91 -11.91 22.77
N LYS A 210 6.46 -13.08 22.46
CA LYS A 210 7.28 -13.89 23.39
C LYS A 210 8.76 -13.87 23.02
N SER A 211 9.12 -13.12 21.98
CA SER A 211 10.46 -13.11 21.40
C SER A 211 11.27 -11.93 21.92
N VAL A 212 12.60 -12.05 21.85
CA VAL A 212 13.51 -10.91 22.07
C VAL A 212 13.34 -9.86 20.97
N PRO A 213 13.68 -8.57 21.20
CA PRO A 213 13.31 -7.49 20.28
C PRO A 213 13.78 -7.68 18.83
N SER A 214 14.99 -8.19 18.60
CA SER A 214 15.51 -8.48 17.24
C SER A 214 14.63 -9.52 16.53
N LYS A 215 14.26 -10.59 17.23
CA LYS A 215 13.37 -11.62 16.68
C LYS A 215 11.90 -11.17 16.59
N GLN A 216 11.44 -10.37 17.54
CA GLN A 216 10.11 -9.75 17.52
C GLN A 216 9.96 -8.85 16.28
N SER A 217 10.96 -8.01 15.98
CA SER A 217 10.96 -7.15 14.79
C SER A 217 10.86 -7.97 13.49
N SER A 218 11.65 -9.03 13.36
CA SER A 218 11.57 -9.94 12.20
C SER A 218 10.20 -10.59 12.06
N LEU A 219 9.63 -11.12 13.15
CA LEU A 219 8.31 -11.78 13.12
C LEU A 219 7.18 -10.80 12.79
N LEU A 220 7.26 -9.54 13.25
CA LEU A 220 6.30 -8.50 12.90
C LEU A 220 6.41 -8.11 11.41
N SER A 221 7.62 -8.13 10.84
CA SER A 221 7.82 -7.95 9.41
C SER A 221 7.22 -9.10 8.59
N ASP A 222 7.41 -10.35 9.04
CA ASP A 222 6.82 -11.53 8.40
C ASP A 222 5.28 -11.45 8.44
N ALA A 223 4.70 -11.04 9.57
CA ALA A 223 3.26 -10.85 9.71
C ALA A 223 2.71 -9.82 8.71
N ASP A 224 3.39 -8.68 8.53
CA ASP A 224 2.97 -7.64 7.59
C ASP A 224 3.01 -8.14 6.13
N LEU A 225 4.05 -8.91 5.78
CA LEU A 225 4.14 -9.57 4.49
C LEU A 225 2.96 -10.54 4.26
N TYR A 226 2.68 -11.41 5.23
CA TYR A 226 1.55 -12.35 5.11
C TYR A 226 0.20 -11.66 5.03
N ILE A 227 -0.01 -10.55 5.73
CA ILE A 227 -1.24 -9.74 5.62
C ILE A 227 -1.36 -9.19 4.19
N THR A 228 -0.27 -8.61 3.65
CA THR A 228 -0.25 -8.06 2.28
C THR A 228 -0.55 -9.14 1.24
N GLU A 229 0.05 -10.33 1.38
CA GLU A 229 -0.24 -11.47 0.51
C GLU A 229 -1.70 -11.93 0.62
N ALA A 230 -2.26 -12.00 1.84
CA ALA A 230 -3.66 -12.34 2.06
C ALA A 230 -4.60 -11.33 1.37
N GLU A 231 -4.33 -10.04 1.50
CA GLU A 231 -5.11 -8.98 0.84
C GLU A 231 -5.03 -9.10 -0.69
N SER A 232 -3.84 -9.39 -1.24
CA SER A 232 -3.68 -9.62 -2.67
C SER A 232 -4.50 -10.81 -3.16
N TYR A 233 -4.55 -11.93 -2.41
CA TYR A 233 -5.39 -13.07 -2.79
C TYR A 233 -6.88 -12.71 -2.75
N LEU A 234 -7.33 -11.98 -1.74
CA LEU A 234 -8.73 -11.52 -1.65
C LEU A 234 -9.12 -10.63 -2.82
N ASP A 235 -8.24 -9.72 -3.24
CA ASP A 235 -8.53 -8.80 -4.34
C ASP A 235 -8.67 -9.53 -5.67
N VAL A 236 -7.86 -10.57 -5.91
CA VAL A 236 -7.98 -11.46 -7.08
C VAL A 236 -9.29 -12.24 -7.02
N SER A 237 -9.52 -13.01 -5.96
CA SER A 237 -10.72 -13.85 -5.83
C SER A 237 -12.01 -13.05 -5.92
N TRP A 238 -12.03 -11.85 -5.33
CA TRP A 238 -13.20 -10.98 -5.42
C TRP A 238 -13.43 -10.48 -6.84
N ALA A 239 -12.38 -10.07 -7.56
CA ALA A 239 -12.51 -9.66 -8.95
C ALA A 239 -13.00 -10.80 -9.85
N GLU A 240 -12.50 -12.03 -9.66
CA GLU A 240 -12.98 -13.23 -10.37
C GLU A 240 -14.45 -13.51 -10.06
N SER A 241 -14.85 -13.45 -8.80
CA SER A 241 -16.24 -13.64 -8.38
C SER A 241 -17.16 -12.59 -9.02
N SER A 242 -16.75 -11.33 -9.12
CA SER A 242 -17.53 -10.28 -9.78
C SER A 242 -17.69 -10.53 -11.28
N ILE A 243 -16.62 -10.94 -11.98
CA ILE A 243 -16.69 -11.33 -13.40
C ILE A 243 -17.68 -12.49 -13.59
N ASN A 244 -17.61 -13.51 -12.74
CA ASN A 244 -18.50 -14.67 -12.83
C ASN A 244 -19.96 -14.29 -12.55
N GLY A 245 -20.23 -13.44 -11.56
CA GLY A 245 -21.57 -12.91 -11.31
C GLY A 245 -22.17 -12.21 -12.54
N ALA A 246 -21.39 -11.33 -13.19
CA ALA A 246 -21.81 -10.67 -14.43
C ALA A 246 -22.06 -11.67 -15.57
N LYS A 247 -21.16 -12.67 -15.75
CA LYS A 247 -21.31 -13.74 -16.76
C LYS A 247 -22.60 -14.54 -16.57
N ASP A 248 -22.93 -14.90 -15.34
CA ASP A 248 -24.12 -15.68 -15.02
C ASP A 248 -25.39 -14.90 -15.37
N LYS A 249 -25.45 -13.59 -15.06
CA LYS A 249 -26.59 -12.75 -15.41
C LYS A 249 -26.74 -12.58 -16.93
N ILE A 250 -25.65 -12.27 -17.63
CA ILE A 250 -25.64 -12.15 -19.10
C ILE A 250 -26.11 -13.44 -19.76
N SER A 251 -25.60 -14.60 -19.30
CA SER A 251 -25.97 -15.91 -19.83
C SER A 251 -27.45 -16.23 -19.64
N SER A 252 -28.04 -15.81 -18.52
CA SER A 252 -29.48 -15.94 -18.32
C SER A 252 -30.28 -15.08 -19.29
N VAL A 253 -29.87 -13.83 -19.53
CA VAL A 253 -30.54 -12.95 -20.50
C VAL A 253 -30.42 -13.53 -21.91
N ASP A 254 -29.24 -14.02 -22.30
CA ASP A 254 -29.02 -14.69 -23.59
C ASP A 254 -29.94 -15.90 -23.80
N SER A 255 -30.14 -16.69 -22.75
CA SER A 255 -31.06 -17.83 -22.78
C SER A 255 -32.52 -17.37 -22.98
N THR A 256 -32.95 -16.31 -22.31
CA THR A 256 -34.29 -15.74 -22.45
C THR A 256 -34.51 -15.10 -23.83
N VAL A 257 -33.54 -14.34 -24.36
CA VAL A 257 -33.58 -13.79 -25.72
C VAL A 257 -33.69 -14.90 -26.75
N SER A 258 -32.88 -15.96 -26.60
CA SER A 258 -32.91 -17.12 -27.50
C SER A 258 -34.28 -17.79 -27.53
N TYR A 259 -34.96 -17.88 -26.38
CA TYR A 259 -36.33 -18.39 -26.33
C TYR A 259 -37.31 -17.47 -27.08
N PHE A 260 -37.23 -16.15 -26.88
CA PHE A 260 -38.14 -15.22 -27.57
C PHE A 260 -37.98 -15.27 -29.09
N GLU A 261 -36.76 -15.34 -29.59
CA GLU A 261 -36.50 -15.38 -31.02
C GLU A 261 -36.91 -16.72 -31.66
N ASN A 262 -36.53 -17.84 -31.04
CA ASN A 262 -36.63 -19.16 -31.68
C ASN A 262 -37.91 -19.92 -31.32
N SER A 263 -38.44 -19.73 -30.11
CA SER A 263 -39.60 -20.49 -29.61
C SER A 263 -40.89 -19.67 -29.62
N ALA A 264 -40.82 -18.40 -29.22
CA ALA A 264 -41.99 -17.51 -29.19
C ALA A 264 -42.25 -16.78 -30.52
N GLY A 265 -41.32 -16.85 -31.48
CA GLY A 265 -41.47 -16.21 -32.79
C GLY A 265 -41.38 -14.69 -32.76
N LEU A 266 -40.72 -14.11 -31.76
CA LEU A 266 -40.66 -12.66 -31.50
C LEU A 266 -39.38 -12.00 -32.05
N SER A 267 -38.73 -12.59 -33.03
CA SER A 267 -37.47 -12.06 -33.59
C SER A 267 -37.59 -10.65 -34.22
N GLY A 268 -38.80 -10.30 -34.68
CA GLY A 268 -39.13 -8.96 -35.17
C GLY A 268 -39.78 -8.03 -34.14
N ASP A 269 -39.96 -8.46 -32.88
CA ASP A 269 -40.56 -7.63 -31.84
C ASP A 269 -39.53 -6.59 -31.33
N SER A 270 -39.89 -5.31 -31.39
CA SER A 270 -39.01 -4.21 -30.99
C SER A 270 -38.58 -4.29 -29.52
N ARG A 271 -39.39 -4.89 -28.64
CA ARG A 271 -39.05 -5.08 -27.21
C ARG A 271 -37.92 -6.09 -27.04
N VAL A 272 -37.85 -7.12 -27.89
CA VAL A 272 -36.72 -8.07 -27.91
C VAL A 272 -35.43 -7.37 -28.31
N TRP A 273 -35.48 -6.39 -29.23
CA TRP A 273 -34.31 -5.59 -29.60
C TRP A 273 -33.81 -4.70 -28.46
N VAL A 274 -34.71 -4.14 -27.65
CA VAL A 274 -34.34 -3.38 -26.44
C VAL A 274 -33.57 -4.29 -25.48
N ILE A 275 -34.11 -5.47 -25.16
CA ILE A 275 -33.45 -6.44 -24.27
C ILE A 275 -32.04 -6.78 -24.79
N LYS A 276 -31.91 -7.06 -26.09
CA LYS A 276 -30.61 -7.34 -26.73
C LYS A 276 -29.64 -6.17 -26.61
N SER A 277 -30.09 -4.95 -26.86
CA SER A 277 -29.25 -3.75 -26.76
C SER A 277 -28.63 -3.56 -25.37
N TYR A 278 -29.43 -3.73 -24.31
CA TYR A 278 -28.93 -3.67 -22.93
C TYR A 278 -27.97 -4.83 -22.62
N ASN A 279 -28.27 -6.03 -23.11
CA ASN A 279 -27.40 -7.19 -22.92
C ASN A 279 -26.06 -7.06 -23.68
N ASP A 280 -26.06 -6.46 -24.86
CA ASP A 280 -24.84 -6.19 -25.64
C ASP A 280 -23.97 -5.12 -24.96
N ASN A 281 -24.60 -4.13 -24.31
CA ASN A 281 -23.89 -3.18 -23.46
C ASN A 281 -23.24 -3.88 -22.26
N ALA A 282 -23.98 -4.77 -21.58
CA ALA A 282 -23.44 -5.59 -20.49
C ALA A 282 -22.24 -6.43 -20.93
N LYS A 283 -22.31 -7.08 -22.10
CA LYS A 283 -21.20 -7.84 -22.68
C LYS A 283 -19.97 -6.97 -22.97
N THR A 284 -20.18 -5.76 -23.48
CA THR A 284 -19.08 -4.81 -23.73
C THR A 284 -18.37 -4.43 -22.42
N LEU A 285 -19.13 -4.15 -21.37
CA LEU A 285 -18.58 -3.86 -20.04
C LEU A 285 -17.86 -5.07 -19.43
N LEU A 286 -18.38 -6.27 -19.64
CA LEU A 286 -17.72 -7.50 -19.20
C LEU A 286 -16.35 -7.69 -19.88
N VAL A 287 -16.25 -7.43 -21.18
CA VAL A 287 -14.96 -7.47 -21.90
C VAL A 287 -13.96 -6.47 -21.31
N LEU A 288 -14.42 -5.27 -20.94
CA LEU A 288 -13.57 -4.28 -20.25
C LEU A 288 -13.13 -4.79 -18.87
N ALA A 289 -14.03 -5.41 -18.11
CA ALA A 289 -13.67 -6.02 -16.82
C ALA A 289 -12.60 -7.10 -16.98
N GLU A 290 -12.74 -7.98 -17.98
CA GLU A 290 -11.77 -9.03 -18.28
C GLU A 290 -10.41 -8.46 -18.72
N ASP A 291 -10.39 -7.41 -19.55
CA ASP A 291 -9.16 -6.70 -19.91
C ASP A 291 -8.47 -6.09 -18.68
N LYS A 292 -9.22 -5.43 -17.80
CA LYS A 292 -8.66 -4.90 -16.54
C LYS A 292 -8.13 -6.00 -15.63
N PHE A 293 -8.77 -7.15 -15.61
CA PHE A 293 -8.31 -8.30 -14.83
C PHE A 293 -6.97 -8.82 -15.34
N GLN A 294 -6.80 -8.97 -16.66
CA GLN A 294 -5.53 -9.38 -17.27
C GLN A 294 -4.41 -8.37 -16.99
N ASN A 295 -4.76 -7.08 -16.89
CA ASN A 295 -3.84 -6.00 -16.53
C ASN A 295 -3.62 -5.86 -15.00
N LYS A 296 -4.12 -6.80 -14.18
CA LYS A 296 -4.03 -6.81 -12.71
C LYS A 296 -4.66 -5.59 -12.02
N ASP A 297 -5.52 -4.87 -12.73
CA ASP A 297 -6.31 -3.77 -12.16
C ASP A 297 -7.62 -4.33 -11.58
N TYR A 298 -7.50 -4.98 -10.42
CA TYR A 298 -8.61 -5.67 -9.78
C TYR A 298 -9.70 -4.72 -9.27
N SER A 299 -9.37 -3.45 -8.98
CA SER A 299 -10.38 -2.46 -8.62
C SER A 299 -11.27 -2.11 -9.81
N SER A 300 -10.66 -1.70 -10.93
CA SER A 300 -11.42 -1.38 -12.13
C SER A 300 -12.17 -2.61 -12.66
N THR A 301 -11.60 -3.81 -12.50
CA THR A 301 -12.28 -5.06 -12.84
C THR A 301 -13.63 -5.17 -12.14
N ARG A 302 -13.67 -4.98 -10.82
CA ARG A 302 -14.91 -5.07 -10.03
C ARG A 302 -15.90 -3.99 -10.44
N ASP A 303 -15.44 -2.78 -10.69
CA ASP A 303 -16.30 -1.66 -11.10
C ASP A 303 -16.96 -1.91 -12.46
N TYR A 304 -16.21 -2.42 -13.45
CA TYR A 304 -16.77 -2.76 -14.76
C TYR A 304 -17.66 -4.01 -14.71
N ALA A 305 -17.27 -5.02 -13.92
CA ALA A 305 -18.10 -6.22 -13.72
C ALA A 305 -19.44 -5.88 -13.07
N LEU A 306 -19.46 -5.01 -12.05
CA LEU A 306 -20.70 -4.54 -11.43
C LEU A 306 -21.58 -3.75 -12.42
N GLN A 307 -20.98 -2.90 -13.25
CA GLN A 307 -21.72 -2.19 -14.30
C GLN A 307 -22.31 -3.17 -15.33
N ALA A 308 -21.55 -4.20 -15.73
CA ALA A 308 -22.03 -5.25 -16.61
C ALA A 308 -23.20 -6.00 -16.00
N GLU A 309 -23.10 -6.39 -14.72
CA GLU A 309 -24.16 -7.05 -13.98
C GLU A 309 -25.43 -6.19 -13.94
N ASN A 310 -25.32 -4.91 -13.56
CA ASN A 310 -26.47 -3.99 -13.50
C ASN A 310 -27.16 -3.85 -14.86
N LYS A 311 -26.40 -3.76 -15.97
CA LYS A 311 -26.96 -3.71 -17.33
C LYS A 311 -27.66 -5.01 -17.74
N ALA A 312 -27.10 -6.16 -17.34
CA ALA A 312 -27.75 -7.45 -17.57
C ALA A 312 -29.05 -7.59 -16.75
N VAL A 313 -29.08 -7.08 -15.51
CA VAL A 313 -30.29 -7.06 -14.68
C VAL A 313 -31.36 -6.15 -15.30
N GLU A 314 -31.00 -4.98 -15.83
CA GLU A 314 -31.93 -4.12 -16.57
C GLU A 314 -32.53 -4.86 -17.78
N ALA A 315 -31.70 -5.51 -18.61
CA ALA A 315 -32.16 -6.33 -19.73
C ALA A 315 -33.09 -7.46 -19.28
N TYR A 316 -32.75 -8.12 -18.18
CA TYR A 316 -33.55 -9.20 -17.59
C TYR A 316 -34.93 -8.71 -17.12
N ASN A 317 -35.01 -7.53 -16.52
CA ASN A 317 -36.28 -6.95 -16.08
C ASN A 317 -37.20 -6.63 -17.27
N TYR A 318 -36.66 -6.11 -18.37
CA TYR A 318 -37.42 -5.96 -19.62
C TYR A 318 -37.91 -7.30 -20.16
N ALA A 319 -37.09 -8.34 -20.08
CA ALA A 319 -37.44 -9.68 -20.52
C ALA A 319 -38.57 -10.30 -19.66
N VAL A 320 -38.53 -10.11 -18.34
CA VAL A 320 -39.60 -10.54 -17.42
C VAL A 320 -40.92 -9.84 -17.78
N ASN A 321 -40.90 -8.52 -17.98
CA ASN A 321 -42.10 -7.76 -18.32
C ASN A 321 -42.71 -8.26 -19.63
N LEU A 322 -41.89 -8.44 -20.67
CA LEU A 322 -42.34 -9.02 -21.95
C LEU A 322 -42.93 -10.42 -21.77
N ASN A 323 -42.28 -11.27 -20.98
CA ASN A 323 -42.76 -12.62 -20.72
C ASN A 323 -44.13 -12.63 -20.05
N ASN A 324 -44.35 -11.74 -19.08
CA ASN A 324 -45.62 -11.61 -18.36
C ASN A 324 -46.73 -11.01 -19.24
N GLU A 325 -46.43 -9.93 -19.99
CA GLU A 325 -47.39 -9.28 -20.88
C GLU A 325 -47.96 -10.23 -21.94
N LEU A 326 -47.09 -11.09 -22.47
CA LEU A 326 -47.45 -12.04 -23.52
C LEU A 326 -47.83 -13.42 -22.97
N ASN A 327 -47.87 -13.61 -21.65
CA ASN A 327 -48.12 -14.90 -20.97
C ASN A 327 -47.25 -16.04 -21.53
N LEU A 328 -45.96 -15.77 -21.68
CA LEU A 328 -44.97 -16.69 -22.21
C LEU A 328 -44.34 -17.55 -21.10
N ASN A 329 -43.71 -18.65 -21.51
CA ASN A 329 -43.03 -19.60 -20.61
C ASN A 329 -41.51 -19.57 -20.84
N ALA A 330 -40.93 -18.37 -20.98
CA ALA A 330 -39.49 -18.25 -21.14
C ALA A 330 -38.75 -18.73 -19.87
N PRO A 331 -37.53 -19.28 -20.01
CA PRO A 331 -36.72 -19.67 -18.87
C PRO A 331 -36.27 -18.41 -18.11
N LEU A 332 -36.96 -18.11 -17.03
CA LEU A 332 -36.68 -17.00 -16.12
C LEU A 332 -36.02 -17.54 -14.84
N ASN A 333 -34.86 -16.98 -14.48
CA ASN A 333 -34.22 -17.20 -13.19
C ASN A 333 -34.64 -16.13 -12.17
N SER A 334 -35.48 -16.50 -11.21
CA SER A 334 -36.00 -15.60 -10.17
C SER A 334 -34.93 -15.07 -9.20
N GLU A 335 -33.74 -15.65 -9.15
CA GLU A 335 -32.61 -15.17 -8.34
C GLU A 335 -31.95 -13.91 -8.93
N ILE A 336 -32.24 -13.57 -10.18
CA ILE A 336 -31.74 -12.35 -10.84
C ILE A 336 -32.48 -11.09 -10.38
N GLN A 337 -33.73 -11.22 -9.92
CA GLN A 337 -34.52 -10.07 -9.45
C GLN A 337 -34.15 -9.64 -8.01
N LYS A 338 -33.55 -10.53 -7.22
CA LYS A 338 -33.26 -10.26 -5.80
C LYS A 338 -32.10 -9.29 -5.57
N THR A 339 -31.27 -9.01 -6.58
CA THR A 339 -30.09 -8.16 -6.45
C THR A 339 -30.39 -6.66 -6.57
N ASN A 340 -31.64 -6.27 -6.87
CA ASN A 340 -32.07 -4.86 -6.98
C ASN A 340 -32.56 -4.24 -5.65
N THR A 341 -32.16 -4.76 -4.49
CA THR A 341 -32.34 -3.99 -3.26
C THR A 341 -31.14 -3.05 -3.14
N PRO A 342 -31.29 -1.71 -3.29
CA PRO A 342 -30.24 -0.80 -2.86
C PRO A 342 -29.95 -1.11 -1.40
N VAL A 343 -28.67 -1.28 -1.08
CA VAL A 343 -28.22 -1.38 0.31
C VAL A 343 -28.73 -0.13 1.03
N SER A 344 -29.78 -0.31 1.83
CA SER A 344 -30.19 0.65 2.84
C SER A 344 -28.97 0.86 3.73
N THR A 345 -28.39 2.07 3.72
CA THR A 345 -27.60 2.55 4.85
C THR A 345 -28.55 2.71 6.02
N ASP A 346 -28.92 1.59 6.62
CA ASP A 346 -29.75 1.61 7.80
C ASP A 346 -28.92 2.09 8.98
N LYS A 347 -29.55 3.03 9.68
CA LYS A 347 -29.05 3.71 10.85
C LYS A 347 -28.69 2.66 11.90
N THR A 348 -27.47 2.80 12.40
CA THR A 348 -26.96 2.21 13.65
C THR A 348 -28.06 2.13 14.70
N SER A 349 -28.58 0.93 14.94
CA SER A 349 -29.33 0.59 16.14
C SER A 349 -28.33 0.39 17.28
N SER A 350 -28.31 1.35 18.21
CA SER A 350 -27.55 1.27 19.46
C SER A 350 -28.00 0.08 20.32
N PRO A 351 -27.08 -0.69 20.93
CA PRO A 351 -27.42 -1.58 22.03
C PRO A 351 -27.54 -0.76 23.32
N THR A 352 -28.65 -0.96 24.01
CA THR A 352 -28.90 -0.48 25.37
C THR A 352 -27.98 -1.22 26.35
N GLN A 353 -27.22 -0.49 27.19
CA GLN A 353 -27.09 -0.81 28.62
C GLN A 353 -26.45 0.33 29.44
N ASN A 354 -27.10 0.58 30.57
CA ASN A 354 -26.75 1.42 31.73
C ASN A 354 -25.25 1.61 32.03
N THR A 355 -24.79 2.85 32.27
CA THR A 355 -24.56 3.42 33.63
C THR A 355 -23.98 4.85 33.57
N GLN A 356 -24.62 5.76 34.33
CA GLN A 356 -24.10 6.94 35.05
C GLN A 356 -23.35 8.11 34.32
N SER A 357 -24.00 9.27 34.36
CA SER A 357 -23.51 10.67 34.28
C SER A 357 -22.34 10.95 35.25
N PRO A 358 -21.47 11.99 35.10
CA PRO A 358 -21.89 13.39 34.92
C PRO A 358 -20.98 14.30 34.05
N ALA A 359 -21.57 15.22 33.28
CA ALA A 359 -21.14 16.63 33.22
C ALA A 359 -21.99 17.41 32.19
N ASN A 360 -22.94 18.19 32.71
CA ASN A 360 -23.40 19.40 32.07
C ASN A 360 -22.21 20.34 31.84
N LEU A 361 -22.07 20.88 30.64
CA LEU A 361 -21.56 22.22 30.38
C LEU A 361 -21.65 22.49 28.86
N LEU A 362 -22.22 23.64 28.52
CA LEU A 362 -22.43 24.20 27.17
C LEU A 362 -23.72 23.78 26.46
N ASP A 363 -24.86 24.11 27.09
CA ASP A 363 -26.17 24.21 26.43
C ASP A 363 -26.65 25.67 26.34
N ASP A 364 -25.71 26.62 26.37
CA ASP A 364 -26.01 28.04 26.20
C ASP A 364 -24.88 28.66 25.39
N VAL A 365 -25.12 28.85 24.10
CA VAL A 365 -24.62 29.92 23.21
C VAL A 365 -24.90 29.48 21.76
N ILE A 366 -25.65 30.33 21.05
CA ILE A 366 -26.11 30.23 19.65
C ILE A 366 -27.55 29.67 19.49
N LYS A 367 -28.49 30.33 20.18
CA LYS A 367 -29.70 30.83 19.50
C LYS A 367 -29.40 32.26 19.07
N ASP A 368 -29.08 32.45 17.79
CA ASP A 368 -29.47 33.61 16.98
C ASP A 368 -28.74 33.53 15.63
N ASN A 369 -29.52 33.27 14.57
CA ASN A 369 -29.58 34.09 13.36
C ASN A 369 -30.21 33.30 12.22
N ASN A 370 -31.53 33.45 12.13
CA ASN A 370 -32.30 33.25 10.91
C ASN A 370 -32.08 34.47 10.01
N THR A 371 -31.30 34.39 8.94
CA THR A 371 -31.62 35.06 7.66
C THR A 371 -30.75 34.53 6.52
N GLU A 372 -31.39 34.36 5.35
CA GLU A 372 -30.81 34.13 4.01
C GLU A 372 -30.22 32.75 3.68
N SER A 373 -31.09 31.83 3.23
CA SER A 373 -30.73 30.79 2.27
C SER A 373 -31.97 30.28 1.51
N LYS A 374 -32.59 31.16 0.69
CA LYS A 374 -33.47 30.74 -0.41
C LYS A 374 -32.65 30.68 -1.70
N LYS A 375 -31.80 29.65 -1.86
CA LYS A 375 -31.17 29.36 -3.16
C LYS A 375 -30.59 27.95 -3.34
N TYR A 376 -30.96 26.96 -2.52
CA TYR A 376 -30.46 25.59 -2.69
C TYR A 376 -31.48 24.47 -2.41
N ASP A 377 -32.77 24.79 -2.27
CA ASP A 377 -33.82 23.76 -2.10
C ASP A 377 -34.16 23.02 -3.42
N ASP A 378 -33.68 23.49 -4.57
CA ASP A 378 -33.99 22.89 -5.88
C ASP A 378 -33.13 21.66 -6.22
N ILE A 379 -31.97 21.47 -5.59
CA ILE A 379 -31.09 20.32 -5.90
C ILE A 379 -31.54 19.06 -5.15
N ASP A 380 -32.05 19.22 -3.92
CA ASP A 380 -32.51 18.09 -3.10
C ASP A 380 -33.85 17.53 -3.61
N ALA A 381 -34.68 18.39 -4.22
CA ALA A 381 -35.87 17.99 -4.98
C ALA A 381 -35.54 17.34 -6.35
N LEU A 382 -34.36 17.61 -6.92
CA LEU A 382 -33.89 17.00 -8.18
C LEU A 382 -33.32 15.59 -7.98
N LEU A 383 -32.85 15.26 -6.77
CA LEU A 383 -32.30 13.96 -6.42
C LEU A 383 -33.35 12.95 -5.93
N HIS A 384 -34.55 13.43 -5.56
CA HIS A 384 -35.62 12.60 -5.01
C HIS A 384 -36.93 12.65 -5.81
N SER A 385 -36.96 13.32 -6.97
CA SER A 385 -38.04 13.16 -7.94
C SER A 385 -37.67 12.07 -8.95
N GLU A 386 -38.61 11.17 -9.22
CA GLU A 386 -38.49 10.10 -10.20
C GLU A 386 -37.80 10.61 -11.48
N VAL A 387 -36.69 9.95 -11.86
CA VAL A 387 -35.85 10.41 -12.97
C VAL A 387 -36.62 10.21 -14.28
N ASN A 388 -37.34 11.25 -14.70
CA ASN A 388 -37.87 11.35 -16.06
C ASN A 388 -36.70 11.60 -17.03
N ILE A 389 -36.75 10.93 -18.19
CA ILE A 389 -35.77 11.00 -19.30
C ILE A 389 -35.45 12.45 -19.71
N GLU A 390 -36.41 13.37 -19.59
CA GLU A 390 -36.18 14.79 -19.89
C GLU A 390 -35.18 15.46 -18.94
N SER A 391 -35.18 15.10 -17.65
CA SER A 391 -34.23 15.62 -16.65
C SER A 391 -32.81 15.06 -16.90
N PHE A 392 -32.71 13.80 -17.32
CA PHE A 392 -31.42 13.19 -17.69
C PHE A 392 -30.83 13.83 -18.96
N LEU A 393 -31.65 14.08 -19.99
CA LEU A 393 -31.20 14.75 -21.21
C LEU A 393 -30.79 16.21 -20.97
N ALA A 394 -31.48 16.92 -20.06
CA ALA A 394 -31.09 18.27 -19.67
C ALA A 394 -29.76 18.30 -18.89
N ILE A 395 -29.49 17.31 -18.04
CA ILE A 395 -28.22 17.18 -17.32
C ILE A 395 -27.09 16.80 -18.27
N ALA A 396 -27.32 15.86 -19.20
CA ALA A 396 -26.35 15.47 -20.23
C ALA A 396 -26.00 16.64 -21.17
N GLY A 397 -26.98 17.46 -21.54
CA GLY A 397 -26.76 18.68 -22.32
C GLY A 397 -25.86 19.69 -21.61
N LYS A 398 -26.06 19.90 -20.30
CA LYS A 398 -25.20 20.80 -19.51
C LYS A 398 -23.79 20.27 -19.29
N PHE A 399 -23.63 18.94 -19.20
CA PHE A 399 -22.31 18.30 -19.15
C PHE A 399 -21.56 18.43 -20.48
N TYR A 400 -22.27 18.32 -21.60
CA TYR A 400 -21.72 18.55 -22.93
C TYR A 400 -21.23 20.00 -23.10
N ASP A 401 -22.02 20.99 -22.68
CA ASP A 401 -21.62 22.41 -22.72
C ASP A 401 -20.41 22.70 -21.82
N LEU A 402 -20.33 22.07 -20.65
CA LEU A 402 -19.17 22.18 -19.75
C LEU A 402 -17.90 21.62 -20.40
N LEU A 403 -18.00 20.46 -21.06
CA LEU A 403 -16.88 19.81 -21.74
C LEU A 403 -16.41 20.61 -22.97
N ILE A 404 -17.35 21.16 -23.75
CA ILE A 404 -17.02 22.04 -24.90
C ILE A 404 -16.29 23.30 -24.42
N ASN A 405 -16.76 23.91 -23.34
CA ASN A 405 -16.12 25.11 -22.77
C ASN A 405 -14.73 24.81 -22.18
N ALA A 406 -14.55 23.67 -21.52
CA ALA A 406 -13.24 23.22 -21.05
C ALA A 406 -12.28 22.93 -22.20
N PHE A 407 -12.78 22.33 -23.29
CA PHE A 407 -11.96 22.03 -24.46
C PHE A 407 -11.53 23.30 -25.21
N ASN A 408 -12.43 24.29 -25.33
CA ASN A 408 -12.09 25.58 -25.92
C ASN A 408 -11.07 26.35 -25.06
N PHE A 409 -11.20 26.32 -23.73
CA PHE A 409 -10.22 26.92 -22.83
C PHE A 409 -8.82 26.30 -23.00
N ILE A 410 -8.72 24.97 -23.12
CA ILE A 410 -7.44 24.27 -23.36
C ILE A 410 -6.87 24.62 -24.74
N LYS A 411 -7.72 24.74 -25.76
CA LYS A 411 -7.31 25.15 -27.10
C LYS A 411 -6.76 26.58 -27.12
N ASP A 412 -7.41 27.52 -26.43
CA ASP A 412 -6.94 28.90 -26.32
C ASP A 412 -5.63 29.00 -25.52
N LEU A 413 -5.45 28.16 -24.49
CA LEU A 413 -4.19 28.02 -23.77
C LEU A 413 -3.05 27.51 -24.67
N SER A 414 -3.36 26.58 -25.58
CA SER A 414 -2.39 26.03 -26.54
C SER A 414 -1.97 27.04 -27.61
N ALA A 415 -2.88 27.93 -28.01
CA ALA A 415 -2.57 29.01 -28.96
C ALA A 415 -1.64 30.06 -28.33
N LEU A 416 -1.80 30.35 -27.03
CA LEU A 416 -0.91 31.24 -26.27
C LEU A 416 0.50 30.68 -26.06
N ALA A 417 0.68 29.36 -26.12
CA ALA A 417 2.00 28.72 -26.01
C ALA A 417 2.73 28.62 -27.36
N SER A 418 2.06 28.91 -28.48
CA SER A 418 2.63 28.82 -29.84
C SER A 418 3.23 30.14 -30.35
N ASP A 419 3.03 31.25 -29.65
CA ASP A 419 3.48 32.60 -30.04
C ASP A 419 4.63 33.15 -29.15
N ASN A 420 5.38 32.28 -28.47
CA ASN A 420 6.61 32.62 -27.74
C ASN A 420 7.82 31.82 -28.23
#